data_AF-A0A8S3Z3A6-F1
#
_entry.id   AF-A0A8S3Z3A6-F1
#
_cell.length_a   1.000
_cell.length_b   1.000
_cell.length_c   1.000
_cell.angle_alpha   90.00
_cell.angle_beta   90.00
_cell.angle_gamma   90.00
#
_symmetry.space_group_name_H-M   'P 1'
#
loop_
_entity.id
_entity.type
_entity.pdbx_description
1 polymer ?
#
loop_
_entity_poly.entity_id
_entity_poly.type
_entity_poly.pdbx_seq_one_letter_code
_entity_poly.pdbx_strand_id
1 'polypeptide(L)'
;MSLITTENELGTMSTGYDLNETSFYTEESLHSEQKPSSSLSSHSSSIFNQNLTTPGVGRLHPVHAINVAVVLEELSDRLAVLGKGLSAPMIDLRTASSMRFDQAHRPQVNFNMKGPPSILGDEWVLRQNYDTVLPRRIQQMNRSALYQRLPIDVAVKDSDILYRTDHGKMEISRAFAQDVVDRTLTELIQEFAFLTLIRAVRGVQRKQLQDSNQVKSYWKNKQHIKRLKVELKKIGVDNDAETKRFKMALWTLQDSLQEHNIRSEMENKYTVHLCQMRLSKSKKICTAKESVIQGLLMDMKKKYQFEYSVHAAMVHIINKLKSEAEAKLEYWLDKYEVDKENLTRSLDTLKAERAKCLERIAWIRDMTANYKPIVKDDQRVKKIEADRLARLELMSKKAVRIQAWWRGTMVRKGLGPYSRQNVKKDAKKNTKKKSGGKKKKKK
;
A
#
# COMPACT_ATOMS: atom_id res chain seq x y z
N MET A 1 -2.13 12.49 -37.22
CA MET A 1 -1.13 12.90 -36.21
C MET A 1 -1.20 14.41 -36.09
N SER A 2 -1.44 14.93 -34.90
CA SER A 2 -1.54 16.37 -34.64
C SER A 2 -1.18 16.61 -33.19
N LEU A 3 0.04 17.10 -32.95
CA LEU A 3 0.50 17.54 -31.64
C LEU A 3 -0.13 18.89 -31.33
N ILE A 4 -0.74 19.02 -30.16
CA ILE A 4 -1.16 20.30 -29.58
C ILE A 4 -0.50 20.38 -28.21
N THR A 5 0.57 21.15 -28.14
CA THR A 5 1.21 21.58 -26.89
C THR A 5 0.90 23.05 -26.69
N THR A 6 0.25 23.38 -25.58
CA THR A 6 -0.03 24.76 -25.16
C THR A 6 0.76 25.05 -23.90
N GLU A 7 1.90 25.72 -24.04
CA GLU A 7 2.52 26.48 -22.95
C GLU A 7 2.29 27.96 -23.24
N ASN A 8 1.83 28.70 -22.24
CA ASN A 8 1.53 30.13 -22.35
C ASN A 8 2.34 30.90 -21.32
N GLU A 9 2.68 32.13 -21.67
CA GLU A 9 3.79 32.89 -21.10
C GLU A 9 3.44 33.76 -19.88
N LEU A 10 4.49 34.12 -19.13
CA LEU A 10 4.76 35.40 -18.46
C LEU A 10 3.80 35.97 -17.38
N GLY A 11 4.40 36.51 -16.30
CA GLY A 11 3.66 37.20 -15.23
C GLY A 11 4.51 37.73 -14.07
N THR A 12 5.57 38.50 -14.34
CA THR A 12 6.41 39.14 -13.29
C THR A 12 6.07 40.62 -13.08
N MET A 13 5.56 41.00 -11.91
CA MET A 13 5.61 42.34 -11.29
C MET A 13 5.55 42.15 -9.76
N SER A 14 6.35 42.75 -8.87
CA SER A 14 7.10 44.03 -8.81
C SER A 14 6.26 45.26 -8.47
N THR A 15 6.17 45.58 -7.16
CA THR A 15 6.14 46.89 -6.45
C THR A 15 5.59 46.62 -5.03
N GLY A 16 6.02 47.25 -3.93
CA GLY A 16 6.96 48.35 -3.76
C GLY A 16 6.29 49.56 -3.08
N TYR A 17 6.20 49.56 -1.75
CA TYR A 17 5.85 50.73 -0.93
C TYR A 17 6.56 50.69 0.43
N ASP A 18 7.56 51.55 0.59
CA ASP A 18 7.98 52.07 1.90
C ASP A 18 6.97 53.10 2.41
N LEU A 19 6.97 53.37 3.73
CA LEU A 19 7.04 54.74 4.25
C LEU A 19 7.39 54.76 5.76
N ASN A 20 8.13 55.81 6.15
CA ASN A 20 8.82 56.00 7.44
C ASN A 20 7.97 56.61 8.56
N GLU A 21 8.60 56.69 9.76
CA GLU A 21 8.45 57.77 10.77
C GLU A 21 7.10 57.88 11.52
N THR A 22 6.96 58.41 12.75
CA THR A 22 7.82 59.08 13.77
C THR A 22 7.20 58.73 15.15
N SER A 23 7.94 58.41 16.23
CA SER A 23 8.65 59.28 17.20
C SER A 23 7.79 60.02 18.27
N PHE A 24 8.36 60.13 19.50
CA PHE A 24 8.08 61.08 20.62
C PHE A 24 7.04 60.80 21.76
N TYR A 25 7.61 60.41 22.93
CA TYR A 25 7.64 61.16 24.22
C TYR A 25 6.71 60.93 25.44
N THR A 26 7.30 61.28 26.61
CA THR A 26 6.83 61.37 28.03
C THR A 26 6.55 60.05 28.77
N GLU A 27 7.18 59.68 29.89
CA GLU A 27 7.71 60.32 31.14
C GLU A 27 6.71 60.47 32.31
N GLU A 28 7.29 60.46 33.53
CA GLU A 28 6.72 60.82 34.84
C GLU A 28 5.72 59.85 35.53
N SER A 29 5.73 59.67 36.87
CA SER A 29 6.72 60.07 37.90
C SER A 29 6.65 59.21 39.18
N LEU A 30 7.62 59.46 40.07
CA LEU A 30 7.85 58.88 41.40
C LEU A 30 6.66 58.88 42.38
N HIS A 31 6.71 57.96 43.36
CA HIS A 31 6.74 58.19 44.82
C HIS A 31 7.38 56.93 45.46
N SER A 32 8.53 56.94 46.13
CA SER A 32 8.94 57.66 47.34
C SER A 32 8.11 57.31 48.59
N GLU A 33 8.63 56.39 49.42
CA GLU A 33 8.53 56.57 50.88
C GLU A 33 9.73 55.93 51.60
N GLN A 34 10.31 56.65 52.56
CA GLN A 34 11.45 56.23 53.38
C GLN A 34 11.03 56.08 54.85
N LYS A 35 11.70 55.13 55.54
CA LYS A 35 12.04 55.19 56.99
C LYS A 35 10.86 55.08 57.99
N PRO A 36 11.13 54.96 59.31
CA PRO A 36 12.33 54.46 60.01
C PRO A 36 11.96 53.39 61.08
N SER A 37 12.88 53.21 62.05
CA SER A 37 12.74 52.51 63.34
C SER A 37 13.03 50.99 63.32
N SER A 38 13.68 50.40 64.32
CA SER A 38 14.36 50.99 65.49
C SER A 38 15.62 50.22 65.85
N SER A 39 16.77 50.91 65.85
CA SER A 39 17.94 50.53 66.63
C SER A 39 17.63 50.68 68.12
N LEU A 40 17.53 49.58 68.87
CA LEU A 40 17.36 49.63 70.33
C LEU A 40 18.15 48.51 71.03
N SER A 41 18.94 48.94 72.00
CA SER A 41 19.51 48.12 73.09
C SER A 41 20.42 46.93 72.73
N SER A 42 21.70 47.23 72.51
CA SER A 42 22.81 46.29 72.75
C SER A 42 23.99 47.01 73.39
N HIS A 43 23.72 47.84 74.42
CA HIS A 43 24.73 48.63 75.15
C HIS A 43 24.74 48.39 76.67
N SER A 44 23.84 47.58 77.22
CA SER A 44 23.86 47.19 78.64
C SER A 44 24.73 45.96 78.94
N SER A 45 25.08 45.15 77.93
CA SER A 45 25.85 43.91 78.11
C SER A 45 27.37 44.06 77.96
N SER A 46 27.88 45.25 77.58
CA SER A 46 29.32 45.50 77.43
C SER A 46 29.99 45.93 78.73
N ILE A 47 29.27 46.66 79.60
CA ILE A 47 29.83 47.28 80.82
C ILE A 47 30.24 46.23 81.88
N PHE A 48 29.67 45.03 81.85
CA PHE A 48 30.01 43.94 82.78
C PHE A 48 31.06 42.95 82.24
N ASN A 49 31.45 43.04 80.96
CA ASN A 49 32.30 42.03 80.32
C ASN A 49 33.77 42.46 80.09
N GLN A 50 34.13 43.74 80.30
CA GLN A 50 35.49 44.23 80.05
C GLN A 50 36.43 44.15 81.28
N ASN A 51 35.92 43.82 82.47
CA ASN A 51 36.70 43.77 83.73
C ASN A 51 36.96 42.34 84.27
N LEU A 52 36.90 41.30 83.41
CA LEU A 52 37.00 39.88 83.80
C LEU A 52 38.03 39.08 82.96
N THR A 53 38.95 39.78 82.29
CA THR A 53 40.03 39.21 81.46
C THR A 53 41.42 39.66 81.92
N THR A 54 41.64 39.70 83.24
CA THR A 54 42.97 39.78 83.85
C THR A 54 43.24 38.53 84.71
N PRO A 55 44.48 38.00 84.75
CA PRO A 55 44.82 36.83 85.54
C PRO A 55 44.80 37.18 87.03
N GLY A 56 43.65 37.00 87.67
CA GLY A 56 43.41 37.34 89.07
C GLY A 56 41.93 37.52 89.42
N VAL A 57 41.07 37.84 88.44
CA VAL A 57 39.63 38.05 88.72
C VAL A 57 38.97 36.71 89.05
N GLY A 58 38.69 36.55 90.34
CA GLY A 58 38.24 35.30 90.94
C GLY A 58 38.72 35.19 92.37
N ARG A 59 39.97 35.60 92.68
CA ARG A 59 40.50 35.54 94.05
C ARG A 59 40.06 36.73 94.89
N LEU A 60 39.35 36.45 95.98
CA LEU A 60 38.97 37.44 96.99
C LEU A 60 40.02 37.50 98.10
N HIS A 61 40.19 38.68 98.71
CA HIS A 61 40.98 38.80 99.94
C HIS A 61 40.35 37.92 101.04
N PRO A 62 41.12 37.19 101.89
CA PRO A 62 40.55 36.16 102.77
C PRO A 62 39.38 36.63 103.64
N VAL A 63 39.46 37.83 104.21
CA VAL A 63 38.37 38.45 104.98
C VAL A 63 37.10 38.67 104.14
N HIS A 64 37.26 39.07 102.88
CA HIS A 64 36.14 39.30 101.97
C HIS A 64 35.55 37.97 101.48
N ALA A 65 36.39 36.97 101.25
CA ALA A 65 35.94 35.61 100.93
C ALA A 65 35.13 35.00 102.08
N ILE A 66 35.53 35.21 103.34
CA ILE A 66 34.77 34.78 104.52
C ILE A 66 33.43 35.50 104.61
N ASN A 67 33.40 36.82 104.45
CA ASN A 67 32.13 37.58 104.46
C ASN A 67 31.17 37.14 103.34
N VAL A 68 31.69 36.90 102.13
CA VAL A 68 30.90 36.39 100.99
C VAL A 68 30.48 34.93 101.24
N ALA A 69 31.31 34.09 101.87
CA ALA A 69 30.96 32.73 102.23
C ALA A 69 29.83 32.67 103.27
N VAL A 70 29.81 33.56 104.28
CA VAL A 70 28.71 33.67 105.25
C VAL A 70 27.40 34.05 104.55
N VAL A 71 27.43 35.00 103.60
CA VAL A 71 26.24 35.37 102.81
C VAL A 71 25.79 34.23 101.90
N LEU A 72 26.73 33.48 101.29
CA LEU A 72 26.40 32.31 100.47
C LEU A 72 25.94 31.10 101.31
N GLU A 73 26.37 30.99 102.56
CA GLU A 73 25.88 29.99 103.52
C GLU A 73 24.43 30.30 103.88
N GLU A 74 24.13 31.54 104.24
CA GLU A 74 22.75 31.99 104.47
C GLU A 74 21.86 31.83 103.23
N LEU A 75 22.39 32.10 102.02
CA LEU A 75 21.65 31.87 100.77
C LEU A 75 21.44 30.38 100.47
N SER A 76 22.42 29.52 100.72
CA SER A 76 22.28 28.05 100.58
C SER A 76 21.23 27.51 101.55
N ASP A 77 21.26 27.96 102.81
CA ASP A 77 20.30 27.54 103.83
C ASP A 77 18.89 28.09 103.55
N ARG A 78 18.75 29.35 103.11
CA ARG A 78 17.46 29.91 102.63
C ARG A 78 16.93 29.16 101.41
N LEU A 79 17.78 28.79 100.45
CA LEU A 79 17.41 27.94 99.30
C LEU A 79 17.01 26.53 99.74
N ALA A 80 17.68 25.95 100.75
CA ALA A 80 17.34 24.65 101.32
C ALA A 80 16.02 24.67 102.13
N VAL A 81 15.70 25.79 102.78
CA VAL A 81 14.40 26.01 103.45
C VAL A 81 13.29 26.19 102.41
N LEU A 82 13.54 26.96 101.33
CA LEU A 82 12.57 27.15 100.25
C LEU A 82 12.08 25.80 99.68
N GLY A 83 12.97 24.82 99.54
CA GLY A 83 12.62 23.47 99.07
C GLY A 83 11.74 22.67 100.01
N LYS A 84 11.88 22.87 101.32
CA LYS A 84 11.02 22.22 102.33
C LYS A 84 9.63 22.85 102.42
N GLY A 85 9.49 24.11 101.98
CA GLY A 85 8.21 24.81 101.89
C GLY A 85 7.47 24.59 100.58
N LEU A 86 8.15 24.11 99.52
CA LEU A 86 7.53 23.73 98.25
C LEU A 86 6.97 22.30 98.37
N SER A 87 5.66 22.13 98.17
CA SER A 87 4.97 20.83 98.22
C SER A 87 5.22 20.01 96.93
N ALA A 88 6.48 19.69 96.65
CA ALA A 88 6.94 18.97 95.47
C ALA A 88 7.99 17.90 95.86
N PRO A 89 8.20 16.85 95.05
CA PRO A 89 9.34 15.96 95.23
C PRO A 89 10.65 16.75 95.14
N MET A 90 11.39 16.80 96.25
CA MET A 90 12.63 17.57 96.36
C MET A 90 13.73 16.92 95.53
N ILE A 91 14.43 17.71 94.70
CA ILE A 91 15.66 17.24 94.03
C ILE A 91 16.76 17.15 95.09
N ASP A 92 17.06 15.95 95.56
CA ASP A 92 18.22 15.74 96.42
C ASP A 92 19.48 15.48 95.58
N LEU A 93 20.46 16.38 95.70
CA LEU A 93 21.72 16.36 94.96
C LEU A 93 22.76 15.41 95.59
N ARG A 94 22.38 14.74 96.69
CA ARG A 94 23.19 13.78 97.44
C ARG A 94 22.94 12.35 96.92
N THR A 95 23.98 11.54 96.85
CA THR A 95 23.82 10.09 96.60
C THR A 95 23.04 9.42 97.73
N ALA A 96 22.30 8.35 97.42
CA ALA A 96 21.56 7.56 98.42
C ALA A 96 22.45 7.08 99.58
N SER A 97 23.73 6.79 99.32
CA SER A 97 24.75 6.46 100.32
C SER A 97 25.01 7.59 101.33
N SER A 98 24.99 8.85 100.87
CA SER A 98 25.13 10.04 101.72
C SER A 98 23.93 10.23 102.64
N MET A 99 22.71 9.99 102.15
CA MET A 99 21.49 10.10 102.95
C MET A 99 21.44 9.08 104.11
N ARG A 100 21.91 7.85 103.87
CA ARG A 100 21.94 6.79 104.91
C ARG A 100 22.89 7.12 106.06
N PHE A 101 24.00 7.82 105.81
CA PHE A 101 24.91 8.28 106.87
C PHE A 101 24.32 9.41 107.72
N ASP A 102 23.65 10.39 107.12
CA ASP A 102 23.02 11.50 107.87
C ASP A 102 21.81 11.03 108.71
N GLN A 103 21.09 9.99 108.26
CA GLN A 103 19.99 9.39 109.03
C GLN A 103 20.46 8.70 110.33
N ALA A 104 21.71 8.24 110.41
CA ALA A 104 22.27 7.59 111.61
C ALA A 104 22.66 8.58 112.72
N HIS A 105 22.71 9.89 112.43
CA HIS A 105 23.20 10.92 113.36
C HIS A 105 22.19 12.03 113.67
N ARG A 106 20.92 11.87 113.28
CA ARG A 106 19.82 12.71 113.76
C ARG A 106 19.03 12.02 114.86
N PRO A 107 18.73 12.68 116.00
CA PRO A 107 17.76 12.14 116.94
C PRO A 107 16.39 12.07 116.27
N GLN A 108 15.77 10.90 116.27
CA GLN A 108 14.41 10.71 115.77
C GLN A 108 13.43 11.30 116.78
N VAL A 109 12.86 12.48 116.46
CA VAL A 109 11.78 13.07 117.25
C VAL A 109 10.48 12.34 116.91
N ASN A 110 10.19 11.29 117.67
CA ASN A 110 8.94 10.54 117.56
C ASN A 110 7.77 11.37 118.11
N PHE A 111 7.06 12.06 117.22
CA PHE A 111 5.79 12.74 117.53
C PHE A 111 4.65 11.73 117.75
N ASN A 112 4.72 10.94 118.82
CA ASN A 112 3.58 10.13 119.25
C ASN A 112 3.59 9.90 120.78
N MET A 113 3.26 10.95 121.53
CA MET A 113 2.97 10.90 122.97
C MET A 113 1.59 11.51 123.22
N LYS A 114 0.62 10.67 123.62
CA LYS A 114 -0.64 11.10 124.24
C LYS A 114 -0.60 10.68 125.71
N GLY A 115 -0.49 11.66 126.60
CA GLY A 115 -0.51 11.47 128.06
C GLY A 115 -0.61 12.84 128.75
N PRO A 116 -1.41 12.98 129.82
CA PRO A 116 -1.68 14.28 130.45
C PRO A 116 -0.52 14.75 131.35
N PRO A 117 -0.41 16.06 131.64
CA PRO A 117 0.71 16.61 132.39
C PRO A 117 0.59 16.31 133.89
N SER A 118 1.73 16.10 134.55
CA SER A 118 1.85 16.18 136.01
C SER A 118 3.13 16.92 136.36
N ILE A 119 3.03 17.69 137.44
CA ILE A 119 4.00 18.71 137.83
C ILE A 119 5.05 18.05 138.73
N LEU A 120 6.31 18.11 138.32
CA LEU A 120 7.45 18.45 139.18
C LEU A 120 8.64 18.83 138.29
N GLY A 121 9.54 19.67 138.81
CA GLY A 121 10.57 20.33 138.00
C GLY A 121 11.73 19.40 137.61
N ASP A 122 12.37 19.74 136.48
CA ASP A 122 13.79 19.48 136.27
C ASP A 122 14.42 20.60 135.42
N GLU A 123 15.66 20.94 135.76
CA GLU A 123 16.39 22.10 135.27
C GLU A 123 17.05 21.80 133.91
N TRP A 124 16.35 22.08 132.81
CA TRP A 124 16.90 21.91 131.46
C TRP A 124 17.84 23.06 131.08
N VAL A 125 19.11 22.95 131.51
CA VAL A 125 20.20 23.80 131.02
C VAL A 125 20.42 23.54 129.54
N LEU A 126 19.81 24.39 128.70
CA LEU A 126 19.98 24.35 127.26
C LEU A 126 21.38 24.84 126.87
N ARG A 127 22.38 23.94 126.91
CA ARG A 127 23.69 24.14 126.27
C ARG A 127 23.50 24.26 124.76
N GLN A 128 23.20 25.48 124.30
CA GLN A 128 23.29 25.85 122.89
C GLN A 128 24.77 25.95 122.50
N ASN A 129 25.40 24.81 122.22
CA ASN A 129 26.66 24.79 121.48
C ASN A 129 26.37 25.22 120.03
N TYR A 130 26.33 26.53 119.78
CA TYR A 130 26.48 27.09 118.44
C TYR A 130 27.92 26.89 117.95
N ASP A 131 28.26 25.65 117.60
CA ASP A 131 29.27 25.46 116.56
C ASP A 131 28.72 26.12 115.30
N THR A 132 29.36 27.19 114.84
CA THR A 132 29.06 27.73 113.52
C THR A 132 29.29 26.63 112.48
N VAL A 133 28.45 26.61 111.43
CA VAL A 133 28.47 25.50 110.47
C VAL A 133 29.76 25.49 109.64
N LEU A 134 30.51 26.60 109.59
CA LEU A 134 31.87 26.71 109.06
C LEU A 134 32.86 25.69 109.68
N PRO A 135 33.20 25.70 110.99
CA PRO A 135 33.95 24.61 111.64
C PRO A 135 33.44 23.20 111.34
N ARG A 136 32.11 22.98 111.32
CA ARG A 136 31.53 21.66 111.01
C ARG A 136 31.76 21.24 109.57
N ARG A 137 31.55 22.11 108.59
CA ARG A 137 31.80 21.83 107.16
C ARG A 137 33.30 21.65 106.92
N ILE A 138 34.18 22.41 107.58
CA ILE A 138 35.64 22.23 107.51
C ILE A 138 36.06 20.88 108.11
N GLN A 139 35.52 20.47 109.26
CA GLN A 139 35.78 19.14 109.84
C GLN A 139 35.18 17.99 109.01
N GLN A 140 34.00 18.18 108.42
CA GLN A 140 33.38 17.22 107.50
C GLN A 140 34.19 17.11 106.20
N MET A 141 34.73 18.21 105.68
CA MET A 141 35.59 18.24 104.49
C MET A 141 36.87 17.42 104.67
N ASN A 142 37.51 17.50 105.83
CA ASN A 142 38.67 16.67 106.17
C ASN A 142 38.34 15.17 106.35
N ARG A 143 37.05 14.78 106.33
CA ARG A 143 36.59 13.38 106.35
C ARG A 143 35.84 12.96 105.08
N SER A 144 35.63 13.86 104.11
CA SER A 144 34.73 13.65 102.98
C SER A 144 35.42 13.14 101.71
N ALA A 145 36.07 11.97 101.77
CA ALA A 145 36.42 11.21 100.56
C ALA A 145 35.25 10.37 100.00
N LEU A 146 34.13 10.27 100.75
CA LEU A 146 33.02 9.34 100.49
C LEU A 146 31.70 10.00 100.03
N TYR A 147 31.64 11.32 99.85
CA TYR A 147 30.45 12.03 99.39
C TYR A 147 30.51 12.35 97.90
N GLN A 148 30.23 11.37 97.04
CA GLN A 148 29.99 11.63 95.62
C GLN A 148 28.64 12.37 95.46
N ARG A 149 28.67 13.67 95.17
CA ARG A 149 27.48 14.43 94.74
C ARG A 149 27.11 14.05 93.31
N LEU A 150 25.81 13.91 93.04
CA LEU A 150 25.31 13.64 91.69
C LEU A 150 25.31 14.94 90.86
N PRO A 151 25.63 14.88 89.55
CA PRO A 151 25.36 16.00 88.65
C PRO A 151 23.86 16.30 88.62
N ILE A 152 23.47 17.58 88.58
CA ILE A 152 22.06 18.00 88.55
C ILE A 152 21.29 17.29 87.41
N ASP A 153 21.91 17.17 86.23
CA ASP A 153 21.30 16.53 85.06
C ASP A 153 20.99 15.02 85.24
N VAL A 154 21.54 14.39 86.28
CA VAL A 154 21.23 13.02 86.71
C VAL A 154 20.18 13.05 87.83
N ALA A 155 20.41 13.84 88.89
CA ALA A 155 19.47 13.98 90.00
C ALA A 155 18.05 14.44 89.58
N VAL A 156 17.95 15.25 88.52
CA VAL A 156 16.65 15.69 87.94
C VAL A 156 15.95 14.57 87.16
N LYS A 157 16.69 13.63 86.56
CA LYS A 157 16.10 12.46 85.89
C LYS A 157 15.61 11.43 86.89
N ASP A 158 16.31 11.27 88.01
CA ASP A 158 15.99 10.30 89.06
C ASP A 158 14.84 10.75 89.98
N SER A 159 14.34 11.99 89.85
CA SER A 159 13.32 12.59 90.72
C SER A 159 11.91 12.71 90.12
N ASP A 160 11.67 12.09 88.95
CA ASP A 160 10.36 12.04 88.25
C ASP A 160 9.68 13.41 88.00
N ILE A 161 10.45 14.51 87.97
CA ILE A 161 9.92 15.86 87.85
C ILE A 161 9.52 16.16 86.39
N LEU A 162 8.23 16.44 86.17
CA LEU A 162 7.77 16.92 84.86
C LEU A 162 8.31 18.31 84.53
N TYR A 163 9.38 18.36 83.73
CA TYR A 163 9.96 19.55 83.08
C TYR A 163 8.95 20.49 82.39
N ARG A 164 7.73 20.02 82.09
CA ARG A 164 6.66 20.81 81.46
C ARG A 164 5.91 21.71 82.43
N THR A 165 5.82 21.35 83.71
CA THR A 165 5.12 22.14 84.74
C THR A 165 5.99 23.31 85.20
N ASP A 166 5.38 24.44 85.54
CA ASP A 166 6.15 25.61 85.98
C ASP A 166 6.79 25.39 87.35
N HIS A 167 6.13 24.63 88.24
CA HIS A 167 6.73 24.18 89.50
C HIS A 167 7.94 23.27 89.29
N GLY A 168 7.90 22.33 88.33
CA GLY A 168 9.06 21.49 87.98
C GLY A 168 10.23 22.32 87.43
N LYS A 169 9.97 23.30 86.57
CA LYS A 169 11.01 24.23 86.09
C LYS A 169 11.58 25.07 87.25
N MET A 170 10.75 25.56 88.16
CA MET A 170 11.18 26.30 89.34
C MET A 170 12.07 25.45 90.25
N GLU A 171 11.68 24.20 90.51
CA GLU A 171 12.43 23.30 91.40
C GLU A 171 13.78 22.92 90.79
N ILE A 172 13.84 22.64 89.48
CA ILE A 172 15.10 22.44 88.75
C ILE A 172 15.97 23.70 88.76
N SER A 173 15.38 24.88 88.58
CA SER A 173 16.12 26.16 88.64
C SER A 173 16.67 26.44 90.05
N ARG A 174 15.90 26.10 91.08
CA ARG A 174 16.28 26.18 92.49
C ARG A 174 17.42 25.21 92.81
N ALA A 175 17.32 23.95 92.40
CA ALA A 175 18.37 22.95 92.60
C ALA A 175 19.66 23.31 91.87
N PHE A 176 19.55 23.84 90.64
CA PHE A 176 20.69 24.41 89.92
C PHE A 176 21.32 25.60 90.67
N ALA A 177 20.51 26.53 91.17
CA ALA A 177 21.02 27.65 91.97
C ALA A 177 21.70 27.17 93.27
N GLN A 178 21.11 26.21 93.98
CA GLN A 178 21.65 25.64 95.21
C GLN A 178 22.97 24.88 94.98
N ASP A 179 23.07 24.08 93.91
CA ASP A 179 24.32 23.40 93.52
C ASP A 179 25.42 24.38 93.14
N VAL A 180 25.10 25.45 92.39
CA VAL A 180 26.06 26.51 92.04
C VAL A 180 26.51 27.26 93.28
N VAL A 181 25.59 27.66 94.18
CA VAL A 181 25.93 28.32 95.45
C VAL A 181 26.82 27.43 96.31
N ASP A 182 26.44 26.16 96.52
CA ASP A 182 27.23 25.19 97.30
C ASP A 182 28.63 25.01 96.73
N ARG A 183 28.77 24.84 95.41
CA ARG A 183 30.09 24.70 94.75
C ARG A 183 30.93 25.96 94.88
N THR A 184 30.32 27.13 94.77
CA THR A 184 31.05 28.40 94.94
C THR A 184 31.46 28.63 96.38
N LEU A 185 30.66 28.19 97.36
CA LEU A 185 31.02 28.20 98.77
C LEU A 185 32.19 27.25 99.07
N THR A 186 32.24 26.06 98.44
CA THR A 186 33.44 25.20 98.54
C THR A 186 34.67 25.80 97.86
N GLU A 187 34.54 26.40 96.67
CA GLU A 187 35.65 27.07 95.97
C GLU A 187 36.18 28.30 96.75
N LEU A 188 35.30 29.03 97.45
CA LEU A 188 35.67 30.16 98.30
C LEU A 188 36.39 29.74 99.58
N ILE A 189 36.02 28.59 100.17
CA ILE A 189 36.67 28.05 101.37
C ILE A 189 38.02 27.41 101.03
N GLN A 190 38.17 26.77 99.86
CA GLN A 190 39.38 26.05 99.47
C GLN A 190 40.41 26.91 98.74
N GLU A 191 39.97 27.71 97.76
CA GLU A 191 40.85 28.40 96.81
C GLU A 191 40.70 29.93 96.85
N PHE A 192 39.81 30.43 97.72
CA PHE A 192 39.34 31.82 97.76
C PHE A 192 38.77 32.31 96.41
N ALA A 193 38.25 31.39 95.58
CA ALA A 193 37.84 31.62 94.20
C ALA A 193 36.34 31.42 93.96
N PHE A 194 35.77 32.05 92.92
CA PHE A 194 34.36 31.90 92.52
C PHE A 194 34.17 31.54 91.02
N LEU A 195 35.07 30.74 90.47
CA LEU A 195 35.11 30.42 89.03
C LEU A 195 33.88 29.63 88.56
N THR A 196 33.27 28.78 89.40
CA THR A 196 32.05 28.05 89.04
C THR A 196 30.83 28.97 88.90
N LEU A 197 30.74 30.08 89.65
CA LEU A 197 29.68 31.07 89.44
C LEU A 197 29.81 31.71 88.05
N ILE A 198 31.02 32.15 87.71
CA ILE A 198 31.33 32.75 86.39
C ILE A 198 31.01 31.76 85.27
N ARG A 199 31.38 30.48 85.43
CA ARG A 199 31.12 29.41 84.46
C ARG A 199 29.62 29.15 84.30
N ALA A 200 28.86 29.11 85.40
CA ALA A 200 27.41 28.91 85.40
C ALA A 200 26.68 30.07 84.72
N VAL A 201 27.00 31.33 85.07
CA VAL A 201 26.42 32.53 84.47
C VAL A 201 26.72 32.60 82.96
N ARG A 202 27.97 32.34 82.54
CA ARG A 202 28.33 32.24 81.11
C ARG A 202 27.64 31.05 80.40
N GLY A 203 27.31 29.99 81.13
CA GLY A 203 26.49 28.87 80.63
C GLY A 203 25.06 29.30 80.33
N VAL A 204 24.40 29.96 81.29
CA VAL A 204 23.04 30.49 81.15
C VAL A 204 22.96 31.54 80.03
N GLN A 205 23.90 32.49 79.97
CA GLN A 205 23.96 33.49 78.90
C GLN A 205 24.12 32.87 77.51
N ARG A 206 24.93 31.82 77.35
CA ARG A 206 25.08 31.11 76.07
C ARG A 206 23.80 30.36 75.68
N LYS A 207 23.12 29.70 76.63
CA LYS A 207 21.80 29.09 76.39
C LYS A 207 20.78 30.15 75.95
N GLN A 208 20.68 31.27 76.66
CA GLN A 208 19.78 32.37 76.32
C GLN A 208 20.05 32.95 74.92
N LEU A 209 21.31 33.08 74.50
CA LEU A 209 21.68 33.50 73.15
C LEU A 209 21.30 32.45 72.10
N GLN A 210 21.53 31.16 72.39
CA GLN A 210 21.13 30.05 71.53
C GLN A 210 19.61 30.01 71.34
N ASP A 211 18.83 30.13 72.42
CA ASP A 211 17.37 30.16 72.40
C ASP A 211 16.87 31.39 71.61
N SER A 212 17.45 32.57 71.83
CA SER A 212 17.15 33.78 71.04
C SER A 212 17.40 33.57 69.54
N ASN A 213 18.48 32.89 69.17
CA ASN A 213 18.81 32.59 67.78
C ASN A 213 17.88 31.51 67.18
N GLN A 214 17.49 30.49 67.96
CA GLN A 214 16.50 29.49 67.56
C GLN A 214 15.10 30.11 67.37
N VAL A 215 14.69 31.05 68.23
CA VAL A 215 13.44 31.79 68.06
C VAL A 215 13.50 32.64 66.78
N LYS A 216 14.61 33.35 66.52
CA LYS A 216 14.81 34.12 65.28
C LYS A 216 14.77 33.24 64.02
N SER A 217 15.41 32.07 64.03
CA SER A 217 15.37 31.15 62.89
C SER A 217 13.99 30.50 62.71
N TYR A 218 13.29 30.16 63.79
CA TYR A 218 11.89 29.71 63.75
C TYR A 218 10.97 30.74 63.10
N TRP A 219 11.07 32.03 63.45
CA TRP A 219 10.26 33.08 62.81
C TRP A 219 10.58 33.24 61.32
N LYS A 220 11.87 33.20 60.93
CA LYS A 220 12.28 33.21 59.51
C LYS A 220 11.72 32.00 58.75
N ASN A 221 11.82 30.80 59.32
CA ASN A 221 11.30 29.57 58.71
C ASN A 221 9.77 29.60 58.61
N LYS A 222 9.07 30.09 59.64
CA LYS A 222 7.61 30.30 59.63
C LYS A 222 7.16 31.28 58.55
N GLN A 223 7.93 32.35 58.31
CA GLN A 223 7.67 33.29 57.21
C GLN A 223 7.98 32.68 55.84
N HIS A 224 9.04 31.88 55.72
CA HIS A 224 9.36 31.16 54.47
C HIS A 224 8.29 30.12 54.12
N ILE A 225 7.85 29.30 55.09
CA ILE A 225 6.74 28.34 54.93
C ILE A 225 5.45 29.06 54.52
N LYS A 226 5.17 30.25 55.07
CA LYS A 226 4.02 31.07 54.63
C LYS A 226 4.14 31.48 53.16
N ARG A 227 5.32 31.94 52.70
CA ARG A 227 5.56 32.30 51.28
C ARG A 227 5.41 31.10 50.35
N LEU A 228 6.09 29.98 50.66
CA LEU A 228 5.99 28.74 49.89
C LEU A 228 4.53 28.23 49.78
N LYS A 229 3.72 28.36 50.84
CA LYS A 229 2.29 28.02 50.80
C LYS A 229 1.46 28.93 49.89
N VAL A 230 1.85 30.19 49.70
CA VAL A 230 1.20 31.11 48.76
C VAL A 230 1.64 30.81 47.33
N GLU A 231 2.94 30.59 47.12
CA GLU A 231 3.51 30.20 45.82
C GLU A 231 2.91 28.88 45.31
N LEU A 232 2.81 27.86 46.17
CA LEU A 232 2.21 26.57 45.82
C LEU A 232 0.71 26.69 45.48
N LYS A 233 -0.03 27.57 46.17
CA LYS A 233 -1.41 27.90 45.80
C LYS A 233 -1.49 28.61 44.45
N LYS A 234 -0.59 29.56 44.17
CA LYS A 234 -0.54 30.28 42.89
C LYS A 234 -0.27 29.30 41.74
N ILE A 235 0.76 28.47 41.87
CA ILE A 235 1.10 27.42 40.89
C ILE A 235 -0.08 26.46 40.68
N GLY A 236 -0.84 26.11 41.73
CA GLY A 236 -2.07 25.33 41.59
C GLY A 236 -3.13 26.01 40.71
N VAL A 237 -3.38 27.30 40.91
CA VAL A 237 -4.33 28.09 40.09
C VAL A 237 -3.83 28.25 38.66
N ASP A 238 -2.53 28.50 38.47
CA ASP A 238 -1.91 28.64 37.15
C ASP A 238 -2.01 27.29 36.38
N ASN A 239 -1.70 26.16 37.02
CA ASN A 239 -1.88 24.81 36.45
C ASN A 239 -3.35 24.49 36.12
N ASP A 240 -4.31 24.89 36.95
CA ASP A 240 -5.75 24.73 36.68
C ASP A 240 -6.18 25.57 35.47
N ALA A 241 -5.62 26.77 35.30
CA ALA A 241 -5.87 27.64 34.15
C ALA A 241 -5.28 27.06 32.86
N GLU A 242 -4.05 26.55 32.90
CA GLU A 242 -3.44 25.83 31.77
C GLU A 242 -4.21 24.56 31.42
N THR A 243 -4.61 23.76 32.41
CA THR A 243 -5.44 22.56 32.21
C THR A 243 -6.76 22.90 31.51
N LYS A 244 -7.39 24.03 31.86
CA LYS A 244 -8.59 24.53 31.17
C LYS A 244 -8.27 24.96 29.73
N ARG A 245 -7.18 25.70 29.50
CA ARG A 245 -6.73 26.09 28.15
C ARG A 245 -6.47 24.88 27.25
N PHE A 246 -5.73 23.88 27.74
CA PHE A 246 -5.47 22.64 27.00
C PHE A 246 -6.75 21.85 26.72
N LYS A 247 -7.70 21.79 27.67
CA LYS A 247 -9.02 21.18 27.42
C LYS A 247 -9.81 21.92 26.34
N MET A 248 -9.82 23.25 26.33
CA MET A 248 -10.49 24.02 25.27
C MET A 248 -9.82 23.82 23.91
N ALA A 249 -8.47 23.82 23.86
CA ALA A 249 -7.72 23.54 22.64
C ALA A 249 -8.01 22.13 22.10
N LEU A 250 -8.08 21.12 22.98
CA LEU A 250 -8.46 19.75 22.63
C LEU A 250 -9.86 19.70 22.00
N TRP A 251 -10.85 20.37 22.61
CA TRP A 251 -12.20 20.45 22.05
C TRP A 251 -12.23 21.11 20.67
N THR A 252 -11.54 22.24 20.48
CA THR A 252 -11.50 22.92 19.17
C THR A 252 -10.79 22.09 18.09
N LEU A 253 -9.74 21.34 18.46
CA LEU A 253 -9.04 20.45 17.53
C LEU A 253 -9.90 19.22 17.18
N GLN A 254 -10.63 18.67 18.15
CA GLN A 254 -11.55 17.56 17.93
C GLN A 254 -12.72 17.95 17.01
N ASP A 255 -13.30 19.13 17.22
CA ASP A 255 -14.38 19.66 16.37
C ASP A 255 -13.89 19.94 14.94
N SER A 256 -12.72 20.58 14.79
CA SER A 256 -12.10 20.81 13.47
C SER A 256 -11.75 19.52 12.74
N LEU A 257 -11.27 18.49 13.45
CA LEU A 257 -11.01 17.17 12.88
C LEU A 257 -12.31 16.50 12.42
N GLN A 258 -13.40 16.61 13.20
CA GLN A 258 -14.70 16.08 12.83
C GLN A 258 -15.28 16.81 11.60
N GLU A 259 -15.20 18.14 11.57
CA GLU A 259 -15.59 18.96 10.40
C GLU A 259 -14.81 18.56 9.15
N HIS A 260 -13.47 18.43 9.26
CA HIS A 260 -12.62 18.01 8.15
C HIS A 260 -12.98 16.61 7.64
N ASN A 261 -13.24 15.65 8.54
CA ASN A 261 -13.65 14.30 8.16
C ASN A 261 -14.99 14.30 7.42
N ILE A 262 -16.00 15.04 7.92
CA ILE A 262 -17.31 15.16 7.26
C ILE A 262 -17.17 15.83 5.89
N ARG A 263 -16.38 16.90 5.78
CA ARG A 263 -16.08 17.58 4.51
C ARG A 263 -15.43 16.61 3.52
N SER A 264 -14.36 15.92 3.93
CA SER A 264 -13.63 14.97 3.09
C SER A 264 -14.51 13.80 2.62
N GLU A 265 -15.39 13.27 3.49
CA GLU A 265 -16.33 12.21 3.10
C GLU A 265 -17.35 12.71 2.06
N MET A 266 -17.84 13.94 2.20
CA MET A 266 -18.77 14.56 1.24
C MET A 266 -18.10 14.89 -0.10
N GLU A 267 -16.87 15.39 -0.09
CA GLU A 267 -16.05 15.61 -1.28
C GLU A 267 -15.74 14.29 -2.01
N ASN A 268 -15.43 13.23 -1.27
CA ASN A 268 -15.23 11.89 -1.82
C ASN A 268 -16.52 11.36 -2.48
N LYS A 269 -17.69 11.48 -1.82
CA LYS A 269 -18.99 11.12 -2.41
C LYS A 269 -19.27 11.91 -3.69
N TYR A 270 -19.02 13.22 -3.69
CA TYR A 270 -19.22 14.09 -4.85
C TYR A 270 -18.29 13.73 -6.02
N THR A 271 -16.99 13.54 -5.76
CA THR A 271 -16.01 13.17 -6.79
C THR A 271 -16.28 11.79 -7.38
N VAL A 272 -16.63 10.79 -6.56
CA VAL A 272 -17.06 9.46 -7.02
C VAL A 272 -18.30 9.56 -7.91
N HIS A 273 -19.32 10.31 -7.49
CA HIS A 273 -20.55 10.50 -8.28
C HIS A 273 -20.26 11.21 -9.62
N LEU A 274 -19.44 12.27 -9.60
CA LEU A 274 -19.04 13.00 -10.79
C LEU A 274 -18.23 12.13 -11.77
N CYS A 275 -17.35 11.26 -11.26
CA CYS A 275 -16.65 10.26 -12.06
C CYS A 275 -17.60 9.22 -12.66
N GLN A 276 -18.57 8.70 -11.90
CA GLN A 276 -19.61 7.79 -12.42
C GLN A 276 -20.47 8.44 -13.50
N MET A 277 -20.85 9.71 -13.33
CA MET A 277 -21.60 10.49 -14.32
C MET A 277 -20.79 10.72 -15.60
N ARG A 278 -19.50 11.06 -15.49
CA ARG A 278 -18.58 11.15 -16.64
C ARG A 278 -18.42 9.82 -17.37
N LEU A 279 -18.23 8.73 -16.62
CA LEU A 279 -18.08 7.37 -17.18
C LEU A 279 -19.35 6.92 -17.89
N SER A 280 -20.52 7.10 -17.29
CA SER A 280 -21.80 6.71 -17.91
C SER A 280 -22.11 7.54 -19.17
N LYS A 281 -21.81 8.85 -19.17
CA LYS A 281 -21.89 9.70 -20.37
C LYS A 281 -20.94 9.21 -21.47
N SER A 282 -19.67 8.93 -21.13
CA SER A 282 -18.67 8.39 -22.06
C SER A 282 -19.12 7.06 -22.65
N LYS A 283 -19.57 6.11 -21.82
CA LYS A 283 -20.09 4.80 -22.23
C LYS A 283 -21.28 4.92 -23.18
N LYS A 284 -22.22 5.83 -22.94
CA LYS A 284 -23.33 6.12 -23.86
C LYS A 284 -22.85 6.64 -25.23
N ILE A 285 -21.85 7.51 -25.24
CA ILE A 285 -21.27 8.03 -26.49
C ILE A 285 -20.52 6.92 -27.26
N CYS A 286 -19.72 6.10 -26.58
CA CYS A 286 -19.01 4.98 -27.21
C CYS A 286 -19.97 3.94 -27.78
N THR A 287 -20.94 3.48 -26.99
CA THR A 287 -21.95 2.50 -27.45
C THR A 287 -22.81 3.01 -28.60
N ALA A 288 -23.15 4.30 -28.64
CA ALA A 288 -23.82 4.90 -29.80
C ALA A 288 -22.94 4.88 -31.07
N LYS A 289 -21.65 5.23 -30.95
CA LYS A 289 -20.68 5.15 -32.07
C LYS A 289 -20.45 3.71 -32.53
N GLU A 290 -20.30 2.78 -31.61
CA GLU A 290 -20.17 1.34 -31.88
C GLU A 290 -21.40 0.81 -32.63
N SER A 291 -22.62 1.18 -32.20
CA SER A 291 -23.86 0.80 -32.89
C SER A 291 -23.92 1.32 -34.33
N VAL A 292 -23.45 2.55 -34.59
CA VAL A 292 -23.37 3.10 -35.96
C VAL A 292 -22.35 2.31 -36.81
N ILE A 293 -21.18 2.02 -36.26
CA ILE A 293 -20.13 1.25 -36.96
C ILE A 293 -20.59 -0.19 -37.22
N GLN A 294 -21.29 -0.82 -36.27
CA GLN A 294 -21.89 -2.15 -36.44
C GLN A 294 -22.96 -2.15 -37.54
N GLY A 295 -23.82 -1.12 -37.60
CA GLY A 295 -24.79 -0.95 -38.68
C GLY A 295 -24.11 -0.87 -40.06
N LEU A 296 -23.10 -0.01 -40.19
CA LEU A 296 -22.31 0.12 -41.42
C LEU A 296 -21.61 -1.20 -41.80
N LEU A 297 -21.07 -1.94 -40.84
CA LEU A 297 -20.44 -3.25 -41.07
C LEU A 297 -21.47 -4.27 -41.55
N MET A 298 -22.67 -4.31 -40.95
CA MET A 298 -23.76 -5.19 -41.41
C MET A 298 -24.19 -4.86 -42.84
N ASP A 299 -24.33 -3.58 -43.19
CA ASP A 299 -24.74 -3.17 -44.54
C ASP A 299 -23.66 -3.43 -45.59
N MET A 300 -22.38 -3.21 -45.26
CA MET A 300 -21.27 -3.61 -46.15
C MET A 300 -21.19 -5.13 -46.31
N LYS A 301 -21.46 -5.91 -45.25
CA LYS A 301 -21.56 -7.38 -45.32
C LYS A 301 -22.72 -7.82 -46.21
N LYS A 302 -23.90 -7.17 -46.15
CA LYS A 302 -25.03 -7.44 -47.05
C LYS A 302 -24.65 -7.16 -48.51
N LYS A 303 -24.03 -6.00 -48.80
CA LYS A 303 -23.56 -5.64 -50.15
C LYS A 303 -22.59 -6.67 -50.70
N TYR A 304 -21.58 -7.05 -49.92
CA TYR A 304 -20.61 -8.07 -50.31
C TYR A 304 -21.25 -9.44 -50.61
N GLN A 305 -22.20 -9.88 -49.78
CA GLN A 305 -22.92 -11.15 -50.01
C GLN A 305 -23.82 -11.08 -51.26
N PHE A 306 -24.43 -9.92 -51.52
CA PHE A 306 -25.19 -9.69 -52.75
C PHE A 306 -24.30 -9.71 -54.00
N GLU A 307 -23.18 -8.98 -54.00
CA GLU A 307 -22.19 -8.99 -55.08
C GLU A 307 -21.64 -10.40 -55.34
N TYR A 308 -21.33 -11.16 -54.27
CA TYR A 308 -20.91 -12.55 -54.36
C TYR A 308 -21.99 -13.45 -55.00
N SER A 309 -23.26 -13.29 -54.61
CA SER A 309 -24.38 -14.05 -55.17
C SER A 309 -24.62 -13.71 -56.66
N VAL A 310 -24.57 -12.43 -57.03
CA VAL A 310 -24.66 -11.98 -58.43
C VAL A 310 -23.49 -12.51 -59.25
N HIS A 311 -22.27 -12.47 -58.72
CA HIS A 311 -21.09 -13.02 -59.39
C HIS A 311 -21.21 -14.54 -59.60
N ALA A 312 -21.65 -15.29 -58.59
CA ALA A 312 -21.88 -16.73 -58.71
C ALA A 312 -22.94 -17.06 -59.77
N ALA A 313 -24.04 -16.30 -59.84
CA ALA A 313 -25.05 -16.43 -60.87
C ALA A 313 -24.50 -16.10 -62.28
N MET A 314 -23.69 -15.04 -62.41
CA MET A 314 -23.04 -14.66 -63.67
C MET A 314 -22.08 -15.77 -64.16
N VAL A 315 -21.23 -16.30 -63.27
CA VAL A 315 -20.31 -17.41 -63.58
C VAL A 315 -21.10 -18.67 -63.99
N HIS A 316 -22.21 -18.97 -63.31
CA HIS A 316 -23.08 -20.09 -63.70
C HIS A 316 -23.66 -19.92 -65.12
N ILE A 317 -24.16 -18.73 -65.47
CA ILE A 317 -24.67 -18.43 -66.82
C ILE A 317 -23.56 -18.54 -67.87
N ILE A 318 -22.37 -18.00 -67.60
CA ILE A 318 -21.21 -18.10 -68.51
C ILE A 318 -20.81 -19.57 -68.74
N ASN A 319 -20.74 -20.37 -67.68
CA ASN A 319 -20.41 -21.80 -67.78
C ASN A 319 -21.49 -22.58 -68.55
N LYS A 320 -22.77 -22.24 -68.38
CA LYS A 320 -23.86 -22.83 -69.16
C LYS A 320 -23.73 -22.47 -70.65
N LEU A 321 -23.54 -21.20 -70.99
CA LEU A 321 -23.36 -20.75 -72.37
C LEU A 321 -22.11 -21.36 -73.02
N LYS A 322 -21.03 -21.51 -72.25
CA LYS A 322 -19.81 -22.22 -72.68
C LYS A 322 -20.13 -23.68 -73.00
N SER A 323 -20.80 -24.41 -72.11
CA SER A 323 -21.18 -25.81 -72.33
C SER A 323 -22.12 -25.99 -73.52
N GLU A 324 -23.08 -25.07 -73.73
CA GLU A 324 -23.95 -25.06 -74.92
C GLU A 324 -23.16 -24.80 -76.22
N ALA A 325 -22.08 -24.02 -76.17
CA ALA A 325 -21.21 -23.79 -77.31
C ALA A 325 -20.29 -24.99 -77.58
N GLU A 326 -19.74 -25.61 -76.54
CA GLU A 326 -18.94 -26.84 -76.61
C GLU A 326 -19.75 -28.00 -77.21
N ALA A 327 -20.99 -28.22 -76.74
CA ALA A 327 -21.88 -29.25 -77.29
C ALA A 327 -22.27 -29.00 -78.76
N LYS A 328 -22.42 -27.73 -79.18
CA LYS A 328 -22.63 -27.38 -80.60
C LYS A 328 -21.38 -27.65 -81.43
N LEU A 329 -20.19 -27.35 -80.89
CA LEU A 329 -18.92 -27.61 -81.56
C LEU A 329 -18.71 -29.12 -81.76
N GLU A 330 -18.92 -29.92 -80.71
CA GLU A 330 -18.87 -31.38 -80.74
C GLU A 330 -19.81 -31.96 -81.81
N TYR A 331 -21.09 -31.53 -81.82
CA TYR A 331 -22.05 -31.90 -82.86
C TYR A 331 -21.57 -31.58 -84.30
N TRP A 332 -20.96 -30.41 -84.51
CA TRP A 332 -20.45 -30.02 -85.84
C TRP A 332 -19.18 -30.78 -86.23
N LEU A 333 -18.33 -31.15 -85.27
CA LEU A 333 -17.17 -32.01 -85.49
C LEU A 333 -17.63 -33.43 -85.89
N ASP A 334 -18.47 -34.07 -85.09
CA ASP A 334 -19.05 -35.39 -85.36
C ASP A 334 -19.73 -35.42 -86.74
N LYS A 335 -20.56 -34.42 -87.03
CA LYS A 335 -21.23 -34.32 -88.32
C LYS A 335 -20.23 -34.18 -89.47
N TYR A 336 -19.20 -33.34 -89.32
CA TYR A 336 -18.18 -33.16 -90.35
C TYR A 336 -17.36 -34.44 -90.57
N GLU A 337 -17.04 -35.19 -89.52
CA GLU A 337 -16.38 -36.48 -89.64
C GLU A 337 -17.25 -37.50 -90.37
N VAL A 338 -18.53 -37.64 -90.00
CA VAL A 338 -19.48 -38.53 -90.68
C VAL A 338 -19.71 -38.13 -92.15
N ASP A 339 -19.89 -36.84 -92.45
CA ASP A 339 -20.05 -36.34 -93.82
C ASP A 339 -18.77 -36.58 -94.65
N LYS A 340 -17.59 -36.39 -94.05
CA LYS A 340 -16.28 -36.67 -94.67
C LYS A 340 -16.10 -38.17 -94.95
N GLU A 341 -16.43 -39.05 -94.00
CA GLU A 341 -16.39 -40.49 -94.20
C GLU A 341 -17.38 -40.96 -95.27
N ASN A 342 -18.59 -40.38 -95.30
CA ASN A 342 -19.59 -40.71 -96.32
C ASN A 342 -19.16 -40.24 -97.71
N LEU A 343 -18.49 -39.08 -97.81
CA LEU A 343 -17.91 -38.59 -99.04
C LEU A 343 -16.71 -39.44 -99.50
N THR A 344 -15.81 -39.88 -98.60
CA THR A 344 -14.71 -40.79 -98.97
C THR A 344 -15.24 -42.16 -99.40
N ARG A 345 -16.20 -42.75 -98.67
CA ARG A 345 -16.91 -43.98 -99.08
C ARG A 345 -17.50 -43.85 -100.48
N SER A 346 -18.23 -42.76 -100.75
CA SER A 346 -18.86 -42.50 -102.05
C SER A 346 -17.82 -42.33 -103.18
N LEU A 347 -16.70 -41.66 -102.88
CA LEU A 347 -15.61 -41.43 -103.80
C LEU A 347 -14.85 -42.73 -104.11
N ASP A 348 -14.66 -43.60 -103.12
CA ASP A 348 -14.00 -44.89 -103.28
C ASP A 348 -14.91 -45.92 -103.98
N THR A 349 -16.23 -45.90 -103.77
CA THR A 349 -17.17 -46.68 -104.60
C THR A 349 -17.11 -46.22 -106.06
N LEU A 350 -17.11 -44.92 -106.34
CA LEU A 350 -16.97 -44.38 -107.71
C LEU A 350 -15.61 -44.73 -108.34
N LYS A 351 -14.51 -44.73 -107.58
CA LYS A 351 -13.21 -45.24 -108.04
C LYS A 351 -13.27 -46.73 -108.39
N ALA A 352 -13.90 -47.54 -107.55
CA ALA A 352 -14.03 -48.98 -107.77
C ALA A 352 -14.91 -49.30 -109.00
N GLU A 353 -16.00 -48.56 -109.21
CA GLU A 353 -16.82 -48.64 -110.42
C GLU A 353 -16.05 -48.21 -111.67
N ARG A 354 -15.30 -47.10 -111.59
CA ARG A 354 -14.41 -46.66 -112.68
C ARG A 354 -13.35 -47.72 -113.02
N ALA A 355 -12.74 -48.35 -112.01
CA ALA A 355 -11.78 -49.44 -112.20
C ALA A 355 -12.43 -50.64 -112.92
N LYS A 356 -13.57 -51.13 -112.45
CA LYS A 356 -14.36 -52.21 -113.10
C LYS A 356 -14.73 -51.87 -114.55
N CYS A 357 -15.11 -50.61 -114.83
CA CYS A 357 -15.40 -50.16 -116.18
C CYS A 357 -14.14 -50.13 -117.08
N LEU A 358 -12.99 -49.72 -116.55
CA LEU A 358 -11.71 -49.77 -117.27
C LEU A 358 -11.25 -51.21 -117.54
N GLU A 359 -11.37 -52.12 -116.57
CA GLU A 359 -11.14 -53.56 -116.74
C GLU A 359 -12.05 -54.15 -117.82
N ARG A 360 -13.34 -53.81 -117.81
CA ARG A 360 -14.30 -54.25 -118.84
C ARG A 360 -13.93 -53.71 -120.23
N ILE A 361 -13.48 -52.46 -120.32
CA ILE A 361 -13.01 -51.88 -121.59
C ILE A 361 -11.73 -52.55 -122.07
N ALA A 362 -10.78 -52.85 -121.17
CA ALA A 362 -9.57 -53.59 -121.50
C ALA A 362 -9.90 -55.01 -122.00
N TRP A 363 -10.74 -55.75 -121.27
CA TRP A 363 -11.22 -57.08 -121.68
C TRP A 363 -11.92 -57.06 -123.05
N ILE A 364 -12.78 -56.07 -123.32
CA ILE A 364 -13.41 -55.92 -124.65
C ILE A 364 -12.37 -55.62 -125.73
N ARG A 365 -11.35 -54.78 -125.43
CA ARG A 365 -10.26 -54.47 -126.38
C ARG A 365 -9.45 -55.73 -126.71
N ASP A 366 -9.04 -56.50 -125.72
CA ASP A 366 -8.27 -57.74 -125.90
C ASP A 366 -9.10 -58.78 -126.66
N MET A 367 -10.37 -58.96 -126.28
CA MET A 367 -11.30 -59.84 -126.99
C MET A 367 -11.50 -59.42 -128.45
N THR A 368 -11.62 -58.12 -128.72
CA THR A 368 -11.71 -57.57 -130.08
C THR A 368 -10.40 -57.77 -130.85
N ALA A 369 -9.25 -57.58 -130.21
CA ALA A 369 -7.94 -57.80 -130.81
C ALA A 369 -7.74 -59.27 -131.22
N ASN A 370 -8.19 -60.22 -130.37
CA ASN A 370 -8.11 -61.65 -130.61
C ASN A 370 -9.08 -62.14 -131.72
N TYR A 371 -10.33 -61.63 -131.77
CA TYR A 371 -11.28 -62.04 -132.81
C TYR A 371 -11.09 -61.33 -134.17
N LYS A 372 -10.51 -60.12 -134.21
CA LYS A 372 -10.29 -59.37 -135.46
C LYS A 372 -9.47 -60.12 -136.53
N PRO A 373 -8.37 -60.85 -136.23
CA PRO A 373 -7.71 -61.70 -137.23
C PRO A 373 -8.60 -62.86 -137.68
N ILE A 374 -9.29 -63.54 -136.75
CA ILE A 374 -10.19 -64.67 -137.06
C ILE A 374 -11.30 -64.25 -138.04
N VAL A 375 -11.93 -63.09 -137.83
CA VAL A 375 -12.95 -62.55 -138.74
C VAL A 375 -12.36 -62.17 -140.11
N LYS A 376 -11.14 -61.60 -140.15
CA LYS A 376 -10.45 -61.32 -141.41
C LYS A 376 -10.10 -62.59 -142.18
N ASP A 377 -9.74 -63.66 -141.48
CA ASP A 377 -9.42 -64.95 -142.08
C ASP A 377 -10.68 -65.64 -142.63
N ASP A 378 -11.80 -65.65 -141.90
CA ASP A 378 -13.10 -66.15 -142.39
C ASP A 378 -13.59 -65.35 -143.62
N GLN A 379 -13.44 -64.02 -143.62
CA GLN A 379 -13.73 -63.20 -144.81
C GLN A 379 -12.83 -63.54 -146.00
N ARG A 380 -11.54 -63.83 -145.76
CA ARG A 380 -10.60 -64.26 -146.80
C ARG A 380 -11.01 -65.61 -147.39
N VAL A 381 -11.36 -66.58 -146.55
CA VAL A 381 -11.84 -67.91 -146.97
C VAL A 381 -13.12 -67.79 -147.79
N LYS A 382 -14.14 -67.06 -147.31
CA LYS A 382 -15.40 -66.84 -148.03
C LYS A 382 -15.20 -66.19 -149.40
N LYS A 383 -14.25 -65.26 -149.53
CA LYS A 383 -13.93 -64.63 -150.82
C LYS A 383 -13.30 -65.63 -151.80
N ILE A 384 -12.37 -66.48 -151.32
CA ILE A 384 -11.77 -67.56 -152.13
C ILE A 384 -12.84 -68.55 -152.60
N GLU A 385 -13.78 -68.92 -151.72
CA GLU A 385 -14.90 -69.83 -152.03
C GLU A 385 -15.85 -69.21 -153.10
N ALA A 386 -16.18 -67.92 -152.96
CA ALA A 386 -17.03 -67.19 -153.89
C ALA A 386 -16.36 -67.04 -155.28
N ASP A 387 -15.08 -66.68 -155.33
CA ASP A 387 -14.31 -66.59 -156.58
C ASP A 387 -14.21 -67.96 -157.28
N ARG A 388 -14.10 -69.06 -156.51
CA ARG A 388 -14.12 -70.43 -157.04
C ARG A 388 -15.47 -70.76 -157.68
N LEU A 389 -16.58 -70.42 -157.03
CA LEU A 389 -17.93 -70.65 -157.54
C LEU A 389 -18.22 -69.82 -158.80
N ALA A 390 -17.80 -68.55 -158.81
CA ALA A 390 -17.95 -67.65 -159.97
C ALA A 390 -17.19 -68.15 -161.22
N ARG A 391 -15.99 -68.74 -161.04
CA ARG A 391 -15.25 -69.40 -162.14
C ARG A 391 -16.02 -70.59 -162.72
N LEU A 392 -16.60 -71.44 -161.87
CA LEU A 392 -17.40 -72.59 -162.31
C LEU A 392 -18.66 -72.15 -163.07
N GLU A 393 -19.36 -71.12 -162.60
CA GLU A 393 -20.48 -70.53 -163.33
C GLU A 393 -20.07 -69.99 -164.70
N LEU A 394 -18.93 -69.28 -164.80
CA LEU A 394 -18.44 -68.74 -166.05
C LEU A 394 -18.11 -69.86 -167.05
N MET A 395 -17.44 -70.93 -166.60
CA MET A 395 -17.18 -72.12 -167.42
C MET A 395 -18.49 -72.76 -167.92
N SER A 396 -19.49 -72.91 -167.06
CA SER A 396 -20.82 -73.42 -167.45
C SER A 396 -21.50 -72.53 -168.49
N LYS A 397 -21.53 -71.20 -168.27
CA LYS A 397 -22.08 -70.22 -169.22
C LYS A 397 -21.38 -70.24 -170.58
N LYS A 398 -20.06 -70.49 -170.63
CA LYS A 398 -19.29 -70.67 -171.88
C LYS A 398 -19.63 -72.00 -172.56
N ALA A 399 -19.72 -73.11 -171.82
CA ALA A 399 -20.11 -74.41 -172.34
C ALA A 399 -21.53 -74.39 -172.96
N VAL A 400 -22.49 -73.73 -172.32
CA VAL A 400 -23.86 -73.54 -172.85
C VAL A 400 -23.85 -72.75 -174.16
N ARG A 401 -23.01 -71.72 -174.30
CA ARG A 401 -22.88 -70.98 -175.58
C ARG A 401 -22.36 -71.86 -176.72
N ILE A 402 -21.40 -72.74 -176.44
CA ILE A 402 -20.88 -73.71 -177.44
C ILE A 402 -21.98 -74.70 -177.86
N GLN A 403 -22.75 -75.24 -176.91
CA GLN A 403 -23.89 -76.13 -177.20
C GLN A 403 -24.99 -75.43 -178.02
N ALA A 404 -25.30 -74.17 -177.72
CA ALA A 404 -26.30 -73.39 -178.44
C ALA A 404 -25.86 -73.06 -179.88
N TRP A 405 -24.59 -72.72 -180.09
CA TRP A 405 -24.02 -72.47 -181.42
C TRP A 405 -24.15 -73.69 -182.33
N TRP A 406 -23.77 -74.88 -181.84
CA TRP A 406 -23.85 -76.12 -182.63
C TRP A 406 -25.32 -76.49 -182.96
N ARG A 407 -26.24 -76.42 -181.98
CA ARG A 407 -27.68 -76.63 -182.25
C ARG A 407 -28.23 -75.69 -183.33
N GLY A 408 -27.83 -74.42 -183.33
CA GLY A 408 -28.25 -73.45 -184.35
C GLY A 408 -27.69 -73.72 -185.75
N THR A 409 -26.51 -74.33 -185.87
CA THR A 409 -25.90 -74.64 -187.17
C THR A 409 -26.53 -75.86 -187.83
N MET A 410 -27.02 -76.86 -187.07
CA MET A 410 -27.78 -77.98 -187.64
C MET A 410 -29.06 -77.51 -188.35
N VAL A 411 -29.83 -76.62 -187.72
CA VAL A 411 -31.10 -76.11 -188.27
C VAL A 411 -30.90 -75.36 -189.59
N ARG A 412 -29.80 -74.61 -189.72
CA ARG A 412 -29.53 -73.75 -190.89
C ARG A 412 -29.04 -74.50 -192.15
N LYS A 413 -28.54 -75.73 -192.02
CA LYS A 413 -28.02 -76.52 -193.17
C LYS A 413 -29.01 -77.58 -193.69
N GLY A 414 -30.25 -77.63 -193.20
CA GLY A 414 -31.29 -78.52 -193.75
C GLY A 414 -31.04 -80.02 -193.58
N LEU A 415 -30.09 -80.41 -192.73
CA LEU A 415 -29.79 -81.80 -192.41
C LEU A 415 -30.81 -82.29 -191.38
N GLY A 416 -31.84 -83.00 -191.85
CA GLY A 416 -32.95 -83.48 -191.03
C GLY A 416 -34.32 -83.28 -191.70
N PRO A 417 -35.42 -83.60 -190.99
CA PRO A 417 -36.74 -83.88 -191.58
C PRO A 417 -37.56 -82.63 -192.01
N TYR A 418 -36.99 -81.74 -192.85
CA TYR A 418 -37.57 -80.44 -193.20
C TYR A 418 -37.63 -80.11 -194.72
N SER A 419 -38.13 -81.03 -195.57
CA SER A 419 -38.29 -80.84 -197.04
C SER A 419 -39.77 -80.71 -197.49
N ARG A 420 -40.04 -80.20 -198.71
CA ARG A 420 -41.36 -79.63 -199.13
C ARG A 420 -42.01 -80.25 -200.39
N GLN A 421 -43.35 -80.29 -200.43
CA GLN A 421 -44.23 -80.40 -201.62
C GLN A 421 -45.55 -79.60 -201.38
N ASN A 422 -46.40 -79.42 -202.41
CA ASN A 422 -47.57 -78.50 -202.41
C ASN A 422 -48.84 -79.23 -202.99
N VAL A 423 -50.08 -78.72 -203.08
CA VAL A 423 -50.65 -77.33 -203.15
C VAL A 423 -52.09 -77.28 -202.55
N LYS A 424 -52.38 -76.34 -201.62
CA LYS A 424 -53.62 -75.52 -201.33
C LYS A 424 -55.05 -76.13 -201.45
N LYS A 425 -56.10 -75.77 -200.67
CA LYS A 425 -56.44 -74.82 -199.55
C LYS A 425 -57.89 -75.10 -199.09
N ASP A 426 -58.46 -74.69 -197.94
CA ASP A 426 -58.04 -73.92 -196.74
C ASP A 426 -58.92 -74.40 -195.55
N ALA A 427 -58.37 -74.72 -194.36
CA ALA A 427 -59.19 -75.17 -193.21
C ALA A 427 -58.55 -75.08 -191.79
N LYS A 428 -59.34 -74.53 -190.83
CA LYS A 428 -59.54 -74.92 -189.40
C LYS A 428 -58.43 -74.91 -188.32
N LYS A 429 -58.87 -74.43 -187.12
CA LYS A 429 -58.41 -74.66 -185.71
C LYS A 429 -57.03 -74.10 -185.30
N ASN A 430 -56.82 -73.28 -184.24
CA ASN A 430 -57.48 -72.95 -182.95
C ASN A 430 -57.05 -73.81 -181.73
N THR A 431 -57.08 -73.19 -180.53
CA THR A 431 -56.74 -73.62 -179.13
C THR A 431 -55.25 -73.65 -178.70
N LYS A 432 -54.77 -73.18 -177.52
CA LYS A 432 -55.28 -72.66 -176.20
C LYS A 432 -55.10 -73.61 -174.98
N LYS A 433 -54.13 -73.30 -174.08
CA LYS A 433 -54.06 -73.59 -172.60
C LYS A 433 -52.68 -73.11 -172.06
N LYS A 434 -52.44 -72.53 -170.86
CA LYS A 434 -53.10 -72.37 -169.54
C LYS A 434 -52.61 -73.34 -168.43
N SER A 435 -51.62 -72.90 -167.62
CA SER A 435 -51.25 -73.36 -166.24
C SER A 435 -50.06 -72.52 -165.72
N GLY A 436 -49.81 -72.27 -164.42
CA GLY A 436 -50.59 -72.56 -163.21
C GLY A 436 -49.72 -72.98 -162.00
N GLY A 437 -49.27 -72.04 -161.15
CA GLY A 437 -48.67 -72.29 -159.81
C GLY A 437 -47.24 -72.89 -159.78
N LYS A 438 -46.59 -73.16 -158.63
CA LYS A 438 -46.79 -72.75 -157.20
C LYS A 438 -45.54 -73.15 -156.36
N LYS A 439 -45.29 -72.46 -155.23
CA LYS A 439 -44.60 -72.93 -153.98
C LYS A 439 -43.07 -73.22 -153.93
N LYS A 440 -42.42 -72.55 -152.94
CA LYS A 440 -41.46 -73.06 -151.90
C LYS A 440 -40.09 -73.62 -152.40
N LYS A 441 -39.01 -73.69 -151.59
CA LYS A 441 -38.80 -73.59 -150.12
C LYS A 441 -37.31 -73.26 -149.81
N LYS A 442 -37.05 -72.69 -148.62
CA LYS A 442 -35.86 -72.87 -147.74
C LYS A 442 -34.45 -73.03 -148.38
N LYS A 443 -33.51 -72.21 -147.91
CA LYS A 443 -32.75 -72.63 -146.72
C LYS A 443 -32.71 -71.48 -145.71
#